data_AF-A0A367Q5Y4-F1
#
_entry.id   AF-A0A367Q5Y4-F1
#
_cell.length_a   1.000
_cell.length_b   1.000
_cell.length_c   1.000
_cell.angle_alpha   90.00
_cell.angle_beta   90.00
_cell.angle_gamma   90.00
#
_symmetry.space_group_name_H-M   'P 1'
#
loop_
_entity.id
_entity.type
_entity.pdbx_description
1 polymer ?
#
loop_
_entity_poly.entity_id
_entity_poly.type
_entity_poly.pdbx_seq_one_letter_code
_entity_poly.pdbx_strand_id
1 'polypeptide(L)'
;MTDISTRIANLSPAKQALLKLQMQQQKGLISFVSSFHKGTSFTSDNNSNKLSALELSSAYLQFQKWSKKSDNNHLLRIEKHLVHKDYEQNVLIARIEKLYDDVIVGEVTQDISHPFFYEHPKDHVPGLYILEVTRQFVTALSHLHYKVPLSTSFILNEMHTKFHQFAETSQPLFVATKISGKVYTDDRIMKMNGDVLLIQNGEVIAEVKGNFQIFEANSYQKIRSNHFS
;
A
#
# COMPACT_ATOMS: atom_id res chain seq x y z
N MET A 1 18.68 -42.45 -11.74
CA MET A 1 17.96 -41.36 -11.04
C MET A 1 16.79 -40.95 -11.90
N THR A 2 15.55 -41.27 -11.51
CA THR A 2 14.36 -40.92 -12.31
C THR A 2 14.22 -39.40 -12.35
N ASP A 3 14.14 -38.84 -13.55
CA ASP A 3 13.95 -37.41 -13.81
C ASP A 3 12.73 -36.87 -13.03
N ILE A 4 12.86 -35.67 -12.45
CA ILE A 4 11.81 -34.97 -11.71
C ILE A 4 10.55 -34.87 -12.57
N SER A 5 10.71 -34.66 -13.88
CA SER A 5 9.61 -34.62 -14.85
C SER A 5 8.81 -35.93 -14.87
N THR A 6 9.49 -37.08 -14.82
CA THR A 6 8.86 -38.41 -14.80
C THR A 6 8.13 -38.68 -13.49
N ARG A 7 8.68 -38.20 -12.35
CA ARG A 7 8.02 -38.31 -11.04
C ARG A 7 6.75 -37.46 -10.95
N ILE A 8 6.72 -36.29 -11.58
CA ILE A 8 5.55 -35.42 -11.63
C ILE A 8 4.44 -36.03 -12.50
N ALA A 9 4.80 -36.62 -13.65
CA ALA A 9 3.84 -37.27 -14.55
C ALA A 9 3.10 -38.46 -13.91
N ASN A 10 3.73 -39.13 -12.93
CA ASN A 10 3.16 -40.26 -12.21
C ASN A 10 2.25 -39.86 -11.02
N LEU A 11 2.11 -38.56 -10.72
CA LEU A 11 1.18 -38.09 -9.69
C LEU A 11 -0.27 -38.15 -10.17
N SER A 12 -1.23 -38.24 -9.24
CA SER A 12 -2.65 -38.11 -9.58
C SER A 12 -2.94 -36.72 -10.19
N PRO A 13 -3.98 -36.57 -11.04
CA PRO A 13 -4.32 -35.28 -11.65
C PRO A 13 -4.49 -34.14 -10.65
N ALA A 14 -5.08 -34.42 -9.47
CA ALA A 14 -5.22 -33.44 -8.39
C ALA A 14 -3.87 -33.00 -7.82
N LYS A 15 -2.92 -33.92 -7.61
CA LYS A 15 -1.57 -33.60 -7.14
C LYS A 15 -0.76 -32.86 -8.20
N GLN A 16 -0.93 -33.18 -9.48
CA GLN A 16 -0.32 -32.43 -10.58
C GLN A 16 -0.84 -31.00 -10.65
N ALA A 17 -2.15 -30.79 -10.51
CA ALA A 17 -2.78 -29.47 -10.50
C ALA A 17 -2.29 -28.63 -9.31
N LEU A 18 -2.23 -29.22 -8.12
CA LEU A 18 -1.71 -28.57 -6.92
C LEU A 18 -0.24 -28.16 -7.08
N LEU A 19 0.60 -29.05 -7.62
CA LEU A 19 2.01 -28.76 -7.85
C LEU A 19 2.20 -27.63 -8.88
N LYS A 20 1.43 -27.63 -9.98
CA LYS A 20 1.45 -26.54 -10.97
C LYS A 20 1.06 -25.20 -10.34
N LEU A 21 0.02 -25.19 -9.51
CA LEU A 21 -0.41 -23.99 -8.80
C LEU A 21 0.67 -23.48 -7.83
N GLN A 22 1.31 -24.38 -7.08
CA GLN A 22 2.43 -24.02 -6.19
C GLN A 22 3.62 -23.44 -6.97
N MET A 23 4.01 -24.07 -8.07
CA MET A 23 5.10 -23.56 -8.92
C MET A 23 4.76 -22.20 -9.55
N GLN A 24 3.51 -21.98 -9.97
CA GLN A 24 3.06 -20.70 -10.49
C GLN A 24 3.11 -19.60 -9.42
N GLN A 25 2.65 -19.89 -8.20
CA GLN A 25 2.73 -18.96 -7.07
C GLN A 25 4.18 -18.62 -6.72
N GLN A 26 5.07 -19.62 -6.70
CA GLN A 26 6.49 -19.42 -6.43
C GLN A 26 7.17 -18.57 -7.50
N LYS A 27 6.88 -18.81 -8.79
CA LYS A 27 7.38 -17.99 -9.91
C LYS A 27 6.90 -16.54 -9.80
N GLY A 28 5.61 -16.34 -9.49
CA GLY A 28 5.04 -15.01 -9.27
C GLY A 28 5.73 -14.26 -8.13
N LEU A 29 5.95 -14.93 -7.00
CA LEU A 29 6.67 -14.37 -5.87
C LEU A 29 8.11 -13.96 -6.21
N ILE A 30 8.86 -14.85 -6.88
CA ILE A 30 10.24 -14.56 -7.29
C ILE A 30 10.27 -13.36 -8.24
N SER A 31 9.35 -13.30 -9.20
CA SER A 31 9.23 -12.17 -10.13
C SER A 31 8.93 -10.86 -9.40
N PHE A 32 8.00 -10.86 -8.44
CA PHE A 32 7.64 -9.69 -7.65
C PHE A 32 8.81 -9.16 -6.81
N VAL A 33 9.50 -10.04 -6.08
CA VAL A 33 10.67 -9.62 -5.30
C VAL A 33 11.78 -9.12 -6.22
N SER A 34 11.96 -9.74 -7.39
CA SER A 34 12.98 -9.30 -8.37
C SER A 34 12.64 -7.96 -9.01
N SER A 35 11.36 -7.71 -9.34
CA SER A 35 10.92 -6.46 -9.96
C SER A 35 11.08 -5.27 -9.00
N PHE A 36 10.85 -5.47 -7.70
CA PHE A 36 11.14 -4.46 -6.68
C PHE A 36 12.62 -4.06 -6.66
N HIS A 37 13.54 -5.03 -6.69
CA HIS A 37 14.98 -4.73 -6.67
C HIS A 37 15.47 -4.07 -7.96
N LYS A 38 14.81 -4.33 -9.11
CA LYS A 38 15.14 -3.70 -10.40
C LYS A 38 14.49 -2.31 -10.58
N GLY A 39 13.28 -2.10 -10.05
CA GLY A 39 12.48 -0.90 -10.27
C GLY A 39 12.71 0.22 -9.27
N THR A 40 13.14 -0.09 -8.03
CA THR A 40 13.28 0.91 -6.95
C THR A 40 14.47 1.85 -7.18
N SER A 41 14.19 2.92 -7.92
CA SER A 41 15.19 3.87 -8.36
C SER A 41 15.35 5.06 -7.40
N PHE A 42 14.60 5.10 -6.29
CA PHE A 42 14.94 5.99 -5.19
C PHE A 42 16.15 5.40 -4.44
N THR A 43 17.32 5.93 -4.76
CA THR A 43 18.52 5.79 -3.94
C THR A 43 18.25 6.49 -2.62
N SER A 44 17.83 5.74 -1.61
CA SER A 44 17.96 6.19 -0.22
C SER A 44 19.42 6.00 0.16
N ASP A 45 20.06 7.04 0.69
CA ASP A 45 21.41 6.95 1.30
C ASP A 45 21.44 5.97 2.49
N ASN A 46 20.27 5.51 2.95
CA ASN A 46 20.13 4.46 3.96
C ASN A 46 19.29 3.28 3.43
N ASN A 47 19.93 2.13 3.24
CA ASN A 47 19.31 0.87 2.81
C ASN A 47 18.31 0.30 3.85
N SER A 48 18.31 0.79 5.09
CA SER A 48 17.49 0.28 6.21
C SER A 48 15.99 0.56 6.09
N ASN A 49 15.58 1.51 5.24
CA ASN A 49 14.18 1.91 5.11
C ASN A 49 13.43 1.15 4.01
N LYS A 50 14.13 0.36 3.18
CA LYS A 50 13.51 -0.46 2.14
C LYS A 50 12.90 -1.74 2.71
N LEU A 51 11.81 -2.20 2.12
CA LEU A 51 11.26 -3.53 2.38
C LEU A 51 12.27 -4.59 1.90
N SER A 52 12.59 -5.52 2.79
CA SER A 52 13.41 -6.69 2.49
C SER A 52 12.66 -7.71 1.64
N ALA A 53 13.39 -8.66 1.04
CA ALA A 53 12.79 -9.76 0.29
C ALA A 53 11.77 -10.57 1.11
N LEU A 54 12.02 -10.77 2.42
CA LEU A 54 11.09 -11.46 3.31
C LEU A 54 9.81 -10.65 3.53
N GLU A 55 9.95 -9.35 3.82
CA GLU A 55 8.80 -8.46 4.05
C GLU A 55 7.93 -8.32 2.79
N LEU A 56 8.56 -8.21 1.61
CA LEU A 56 7.87 -8.24 0.32
C LEU A 56 7.17 -9.59 0.09
N SER A 57 7.81 -10.70 0.44
CA SER A 57 7.20 -12.02 0.27
C SER A 57 5.93 -12.16 1.11
N SER A 58 5.96 -11.69 2.35
CA SER A 58 4.78 -11.67 3.22
C SER A 58 3.69 -10.75 2.70
N ALA A 59 4.05 -9.57 2.20
CA ALA A 59 3.10 -8.66 1.55
C ALA A 59 2.41 -9.33 0.35
N TYR A 60 3.19 -9.96 -0.53
CA TYR A 60 2.67 -10.67 -1.69
C TYR A 60 1.67 -11.77 -1.30
N LEU A 61 2.00 -12.59 -0.29
CA LEU A 61 1.11 -13.64 0.20
C LEU A 61 -0.20 -13.06 0.76
N GLN A 62 -0.12 -11.93 1.47
CA GLN A 62 -1.30 -11.25 1.98
C GLN A 62 -2.18 -10.70 0.84
N PHE A 63 -1.59 -10.13 -0.21
CA PHE A 63 -2.33 -9.68 -1.39
C PHE A 63 -3.06 -10.83 -2.08
N GLN A 64 -2.39 -11.98 -2.27
CA GLN A 64 -3.01 -13.18 -2.83
C GLN A 64 -4.20 -13.67 -2.00
N LYS A 65 -4.14 -13.53 -0.67
CA LYS A 65 -5.24 -13.87 0.23
C LYS A 65 -6.41 -12.90 0.08
N TRP A 66 -6.15 -11.60 -0.07
CA TRP A 66 -7.19 -10.59 -0.28
C TRP A 66 -7.86 -10.71 -1.65
N SER A 67 -7.09 -10.91 -2.72
CA SER A 67 -7.63 -11.12 -4.07
C SER A 67 -8.61 -12.29 -4.15
N LYS A 68 -8.42 -13.35 -3.34
CA LYS A 68 -9.34 -14.50 -3.30
C LYS A 68 -10.64 -14.25 -2.53
N LYS A 69 -10.67 -13.21 -1.68
CA LYS A 69 -11.80 -12.88 -0.78
C LYS A 69 -12.63 -11.69 -1.26
N SER A 70 -12.24 -11.04 -2.35
CA SER A 70 -12.97 -9.89 -2.88
C SER A 70 -14.20 -10.40 -3.63
N ASP A 71 -15.36 -10.38 -2.98
CA ASP A 71 -16.65 -10.58 -3.65
C ASP A 71 -16.99 -9.31 -4.43
N ASN A 72 -17.17 -9.44 -5.74
CA ASN A 72 -17.37 -8.34 -6.70
C ASN A 72 -18.63 -7.47 -6.48
N ASN A 73 -19.40 -7.66 -5.41
CA ASN A 73 -20.70 -7.01 -5.21
C ASN A 73 -20.70 -5.82 -4.24
N HIS A 74 -19.61 -5.57 -3.48
CA HIS A 74 -19.54 -4.39 -2.61
C HIS A 74 -18.12 -3.83 -2.50
N LEU A 75 -17.98 -2.53 -2.73
CA LEU A 75 -16.72 -1.81 -2.50
C LEU A 75 -16.43 -1.79 -1.00
N LEU A 76 -15.43 -2.55 -0.57
CA LEU A 76 -14.95 -2.54 0.81
C LEU A 76 -14.26 -1.23 1.13
N ARG A 77 -14.52 -0.67 2.31
CA ARG A 77 -13.93 0.57 2.83
C ARG A 77 -13.68 0.43 4.33
N ILE A 78 -12.60 1.01 4.84
CA ILE A 78 -12.40 1.21 6.28
C ILE A 78 -13.25 2.39 6.77
N GLU A 79 -13.37 2.56 8.09
CA GLU A 79 -14.10 3.68 8.68
C GLU A 79 -13.57 5.04 8.22
N LYS A 80 -14.45 5.92 7.73
CA LYS A 80 -14.10 7.22 7.15
C LYS A 80 -13.28 8.15 8.05
N HIS A 81 -13.45 8.06 9.37
CA HIS A 81 -12.71 8.88 10.31
C HIS A 81 -11.23 8.48 10.42
N LEU A 82 -10.86 7.25 10.02
CA LEU A 82 -9.46 6.81 9.96
C LEU A 82 -8.68 7.51 8.85
N VAL A 83 -9.36 8.06 7.84
CA VAL A 83 -8.75 8.73 6.69
C VAL A 83 -9.12 10.21 6.59
N HIS A 84 -9.77 10.73 7.63
CA HIS A 84 -10.26 12.11 7.75
C HIS A 84 -11.22 12.49 6.61
N LYS A 85 -12.22 11.63 6.37
CA LYS A 85 -13.31 11.89 5.43
C LYS A 85 -14.65 11.94 6.15
N ASP A 86 -15.55 12.77 5.63
CA ASP A 86 -16.94 12.89 6.11
C ASP A 86 -17.90 11.94 5.40
N TYR A 87 -17.53 11.49 4.21
CA TYR A 87 -18.35 10.66 3.32
C TYR A 87 -17.63 9.35 2.98
N GLU A 88 -18.36 8.24 3.05
CA GLU A 88 -17.83 6.90 2.78
C GLU A 88 -17.28 6.78 1.36
N GLN A 89 -17.93 7.38 0.36
CA GLN A 89 -17.45 7.30 -1.03
C GLN A 89 -16.03 7.88 -1.23
N ASN A 90 -15.59 8.76 -0.33
CA ASN A 90 -14.27 9.38 -0.40
C ASN A 90 -13.17 8.53 0.28
N VAL A 91 -13.52 7.37 0.87
CA VAL A 91 -12.56 6.47 1.51
C VAL A 91 -11.99 5.50 0.48
N LEU A 92 -10.72 5.64 0.15
CA LEU A 92 -10.07 4.90 -0.93
C LEU A 92 -9.30 3.66 -0.42
N ILE A 93 -9.48 3.29 0.85
CA ILE A 93 -8.78 2.17 1.50
C ILE A 93 -9.79 1.13 1.93
N ALA A 94 -9.64 -0.09 1.43
CA ALA A 94 -10.51 -1.22 1.74
C ALA A 94 -10.07 -1.93 3.02
N ARG A 95 -8.76 -2.13 3.18
CA ARG A 95 -8.17 -2.89 4.29
C ARG A 95 -6.80 -2.34 4.65
N ILE A 96 -6.41 -2.49 5.91
CA ILE A 96 -5.05 -2.25 6.40
C ILE A 96 -4.67 -3.39 7.34
N GLU A 97 -3.45 -3.91 7.19
CA GLU A 97 -2.90 -4.93 8.07
C GLU A 97 -1.42 -4.68 8.35
N LYS A 98 -1.03 -4.79 9.62
CA LYS A 98 0.36 -4.76 10.05
C LYS A 98 0.94 -6.18 9.98
N LEU A 99 1.94 -6.39 9.12
CA LEU A 99 2.61 -7.69 8.94
C LEU A 99 3.76 -7.89 9.93
N TYR A 100 4.51 -6.83 10.18
CA TYR A 100 5.64 -6.75 11.12
C TYR A 100 5.60 -5.39 11.83
N ASP A 101 6.48 -5.15 12.81
CA ASP A 101 6.42 -3.94 13.65
C ASP A 101 6.24 -2.63 12.89
N ASP A 102 6.99 -2.43 11.80
CA ASP A 102 6.91 -1.23 10.97
C ASP A 102 6.51 -1.51 9.52
N VAL A 103 6.06 -2.73 9.20
CA VAL A 103 5.63 -3.11 7.85
C VAL A 103 4.13 -3.23 7.80
N ILE A 104 3.51 -2.33 7.05
CA ILE A 104 2.07 -2.23 6.92
C ILE A 104 1.70 -2.37 5.45
N VAL A 105 0.63 -3.09 5.19
CA VAL A 105 0.06 -3.29 3.86
C VAL A 105 -1.40 -2.90 3.84
N GLY A 106 -1.91 -2.56 2.66
CA GLY A 106 -3.30 -2.20 2.47
C GLY A 106 -3.85 -2.63 1.12
N GLU A 107 -5.16 -2.80 1.07
CA GLU A 107 -5.94 -3.00 -0.16
C GLU A 107 -6.65 -1.68 -0.48
N VAL A 108 -6.55 -1.26 -1.74
CA VAL A 108 -7.14 0.00 -2.21
C VAL A 108 -8.56 -0.26 -2.68
N THR A 109 -9.51 0.53 -2.19
CA THR A 109 -10.83 0.61 -2.80
C THR A 109 -10.68 1.33 -4.12
N GLN A 110 -11.08 0.73 -5.24
CA GLN A 110 -11.10 1.41 -6.55
C GLN A 110 -12.54 1.68 -6.96
N ASP A 111 -12.98 2.90 -6.71
CA ASP A 111 -14.31 3.35 -7.09
C ASP A 111 -14.25 4.13 -8.41
N ILE A 112 -14.40 3.41 -9.52
CA ILE A 112 -14.41 4.00 -10.86
C ILE A 112 -15.62 4.91 -11.13
N SER A 113 -16.63 4.88 -10.24
CA SER A 113 -17.78 5.78 -10.29
C SER A 113 -17.56 7.08 -9.53
N HIS A 114 -16.39 7.25 -8.90
CA HIS A 114 -16.11 8.42 -8.06
C HIS A 114 -16.08 9.71 -8.90
N PRO A 115 -16.97 10.68 -8.63
CA PRO A 115 -17.23 11.80 -9.54
C PRO A 115 -16.04 12.76 -9.70
N PHE A 116 -15.22 12.89 -8.66
CA PHE A 116 -14.01 13.73 -8.71
C PHE A 116 -12.84 13.07 -9.45
N PHE A 117 -12.54 11.80 -9.17
CA PHE A 117 -11.35 11.14 -9.72
C PHE A 117 -11.56 10.60 -11.14
N TYR A 118 -12.81 10.23 -11.46
CA TYR A 118 -13.24 9.68 -12.74
C TYR A 118 -14.33 10.56 -13.36
N GLU A 119 -14.05 11.87 -13.46
CA GLU A 119 -14.97 12.85 -14.08
C GLU A 119 -15.27 12.54 -15.57
N HIS A 120 -14.45 11.68 -16.18
CA HIS A 120 -14.65 11.03 -17.47
C HIS A 120 -14.16 9.58 -17.39
N PRO A 121 -14.66 8.66 -18.23
CA PRO A 121 -14.13 7.30 -18.31
C PRO A 121 -12.62 7.31 -18.55
N LYS A 122 -11.89 6.59 -17.71
CA LYS A 122 -10.45 6.38 -17.86
C LYS A 122 -10.16 4.90 -17.97
N ASP A 123 -9.21 4.56 -18.82
CA ASP A 123 -8.69 3.19 -18.97
C ASP A 123 -7.75 2.80 -17.81
N HIS A 124 -7.19 3.77 -17.10
CA HIS A 124 -6.30 3.57 -15.97
C HIS A 124 -6.66 4.41 -14.73
N VAL A 125 -6.12 4.01 -13.58
CA VAL A 125 -6.25 4.74 -12.30
C VAL A 125 -5.51 6.08 -12.40
N PRO A 126 -6.18 7.22 -12.12
CA PRO A 126 -5.54 8.54 -12.20
C PRO A 126 -4.39 8.68 -11.20
N GLY A 127 -3.32 9.40 -11.59
CA GLY A 127 -2.21 9.69 -10.69
C GLY A 127 -2.63 10.40 -9.40
N LEU A 128 -3.59 11.34 -9.46
CA LEU A 128 -4.10 12.02 -8.27
C LEU A 128 -4.84 11.06 -7.30
N TYR A 129 -5.49 10.02 -7.83
CA TYR A 129 -6.09 8.96 -7.01
C TYR A 129 -5.01 8.24 -6.21
N ILE A 130 -3.90 7.90 -6.85
CA ILE A 130 -2.74 7.24 -6.25
C ILE A 130 -2.17 8.08 -5.10
N LEU A 131 -1.99 9.39 -5.30
CA LEU A 131 -1.48 10.28 -4.25
C LEU A 131 -2.43 10.37 -3.06
N GLU A 132 -3.74 10.45 -3.30
CA GLU A 132 -4.74 10.46 -2.23
C GLU A 132 -4.79 9.12 -1.49
N VAL A 133 -4.70 7.99 -2.21
CA VAL A 133 -4.59 6.66 -1.61
C VAL A 133 -3.38 6.59 -0.68
N THR A 134 -2.21 7.07 -1.12
CA THR A 134 -1.02 7.11 -0.27
C THR A 134 -1.26 7.96 0.98
N ARG A 135 -1.85 9.16 0.83
CA ARG A 135 -2.14 10.04 1.97
C ARG A 135 -3.09 9.34 2.96
N GLN A 136 -4.19 8.78 2.48
CA GLN A 136 -5.17 8.09 3.32
C GLN A 136 -4.59 6.86 4.00
N PHE A 137 -3.80 6.06 3.28
CA PHE A 137 -3.15 4.88 3.83
C PHE A 137 -2.24 5.24 5.00
N VAL A 138 -1.41 6.27 4.83
CA VAL A 138 -0.48 6.72 5.88
C VAL A 138 -1.22 7.35 7.07
N THR A 139 -2.26 8.14 6.83
CA THR A 139 -3.12 8.67 7.91
C THR A 139 -3.76 7.53 8.71
N ALA A 140 -4.36 6.56 8.04
CA ALA A 140 -5.06 5.47 8.72
C ALA A 140 -4.11 4.54 9.48
N LEU A 141 -2.96 4.17 8.91
CA LEU A 141 -1.99 3.33 9.63
C LEU A 141 -1.43 4.04 10.87
N SER A 142 -1.30 5.36 10.87
CA SER A 142 -0.88 6.11 12.06
C SER A 142 -1.85 5.96 13.21
N HIS A 143 -3.15 6.07 12.93
CA HIS A 143 -4.19 5.88 13.93
C HIS A 143 -4.21 4.43 14.43
N LEU A 144 -4.19 3.47 13.51
CA LEU A 144 -4.36 2.05 13.84
C LEU A 144 -3.14 1.42 14.53
N HIS A 145 -1.93 1.86 14.19
CA HIS A 145 -0.70 1.15 14.57
C HIS A 145 0.31 2.01 15.35
N TYR A 146 0.13 3.33 15.39
CA TYR A 146 1.03 4.24 16.10
C TYR A 146 0.34 5.10 17.17
N LYS A 147 -0.89 4.71 17.58
CA LYS A 147 -1.66 5.35 18.67
C LYS A 147 -1.89 6.85 18.46
N VAL A 148 -1.93 7.29 17.20
CA VAL A 148 -2.23 8.69 16.88
C VAL A 148 -3.74 8.93 17.08
N PRO A 149 -4.16 9.93 17.89
CA PRO A 149 -5.57 10.23 18.08
C PRO A 149 -6.27 10.68 16.79
N LEU A 150 -7.55 10.35 16.60
CA LEU A 150 -8.32 10.73 15.40
C LEU A 150 -8.45 12.25 15.20
N SER A 151 -8.28 13.04 16.26
CA SER A 151 -8.36 14.50 16.23
C SER A 151 -7.07 15.20 15.78
N THR A 152 -6.00 14.48 15.45
CA THR A 152 -4.74 15.09 14.99
C THR A 152 -4.80 15.48 13.51
N SER A 153 -4.06 16.51 13.12
CA SER A 153 -3.87 16.87 11.72
C SER A 153 -2.53 16.34 11.19
N PHE A 154 -2.52 15.88 9.94
CA PHE A 154 -1.32 15.44 9.24
C PHE A 154 -0.90 16.51 8.24
N ILE A 155 0.38 16.90 8.28
CA ILE A 155 1.01 17.70 7.22
C ILE A 155 1.96 16.80 6.46
N LEU A 156 1.76 16.75 5.15
CA LEU A 156 2.73 16.18 4.22
C LEU A 156 3.64 17.30 3.74
N ASN A 157 4.88 17.32 4.20
CA ASN A 157 5.81 18.41 3.89
C ASN A 157 6.40 18.28 2.49
N GLU A 158 6.75 17.05 2.11
CA GLU A 158 7.33 16.73 0.82
C GLU A 158 6.76 15.39 0.36
N MET A 159 6.59 15.28 -0.96
CA MET A 159 6.15 14.07 -1.61
C MET A 159 6.94 13.90 -2.90
N HIS A 160 7.62 12.76 -3.03
CA HIS A 160 8.32 12.39 -4.25
C HIS A 160 7.65 11.14 -4.82
N THR A 161 7.20 11.24 -6.06
CA THR A 161 6.50 10.14 -6.73
C THR A 161 7.23 9.71 -7.99
N LYS A 162 7.31 8.39 -8.20
CA LYS A 162 7.73 7.79 -9.48
C LYS A 162 6.63 6.82 -9.93
N PHE A 163 6.17 6.97 -11.16
CA PHE A 163 5.25 6.05 -11.81
C PHE A 163 6.02 5.20 -12.81
N HIS A 164 5.88 3.88 -12.71
CA HIS A 164 6.58 2.91 -13.56
C HIS A 164 5.66 2.37 -14.66
N GLN A 165 4.38 2.19 -14.34
CA GLN A 165 3.35 1.73 -15.28
C GLN A 165 1.97 2.24 -14.84
N PHE A 166 1.02 2.21 -15.76
CA PHE A 166 -0.38 2.52 -15.45
C PHE A 166 -1.01 1.42 -14.59
N ALA A 167 -1.87 1.82 -13.64
CA ALA A 167 -2.69 0.88 -12.91
C ALA A 167 -4.01 0.66 -13.65
N GLU A 168 -4.37 -0.60 -13.85
CA GLU A 168 -5.65 -1.01 -14.43
C GLU A 168 -6.79 -0.79 -13.43
N THR A 169 -7.90 -0.23 -13.90
CA THR A 169 -9.09 0.02 -13.06
C THR A 169 -9.86 -1.24 -12.68
N SER A 170 -9.63 -2.34 -13.41
CA SER A 170 -10.34 -3.62 -13.25
C SER A 170 -9.61 -4.63 -12.37
N GLN A 171 -8.39 -4.33 -11.92
CA GLN A 171 -7.53 -5.25 -11.17
C GLN A 171 -7.27 -4.72 -9.77
N PRO A 172 -7.21 -5.58 -8.72
CA PRO A 172 -6.93 -5.14 -7.36
C PRO A 172 -5.62 -4.35 -7.26
N LEU A 173 -5.67 -3.23 -6.55
CA LEU A 173 -4.52 -2.38 -6.27
C LEU A 173 -4.18 -2.47 -4.79
N PHE A 174 -2.90 -2.61 -4.49
CA PHE A 174 -2.38 -2.76 -3.13
C PHE A 174 -1.34 -1.70 -2.82
N VAL A 175 -1.17 -1.45 -1.53
CA VAL A 175 -0.11 -0.60 -1.00
C VAL A 175 0.72 -1.35 0.04
N ALA A 176 2.01 -1.06 0.09
CA ALA A 176 2.90 -1.55 1.13
C ALA A 176 3.86 -0.45 1.55
N THR A 177 4.18 -0.37 2.84
CA THR A 177 5.19 0.56 3.34
C THR A 177 5.95 -0.03 4.51
N LYS A 178 7.19 0.44 4.66
CA LYS A 178 7.96 0.32 5.88
C LYS A 178 8.13 1.69 6.51
N ILE A 179 7.53 1.90 7.66
CA ILE A 179 7.63 3.18 8.37
C ILE A 179 9.02 3.32 8.97
N SER A 180 9.60 4.50 8.80
CA SER A 180 10.95 4.82 9.29
C SER A 180 11.01 6.27 9.77
N GLY A 181 12.18 6.73 10.24
CA GLY A 181 12.38 8.12 10.65
C GLY A 181 11.43 8.61 11.77
N LYS A 182 10.99 7.68 12.63
CA LYS A 182 10.01 7.98 13.68
C LYS A 182 10.62 8.89 14.74
N VAL A 183 9.98 10.03 15.00
CA VAL A 183 10.37 10.97 16.08
C VAL A 183 9.23 11.04 17.07
N TYR A 184 9.53 10.88 18.36
CA TYR A 184 8.54 10.88 19.44
C TYR A 184 8.72 12.07 20.39
N THR A 185 7.61 12.50 20.99
CA THR A 185 7.55 13.46 22.11
C THR A 185 6.41 13.01 23.02
N ASP A 186 6.68 12.87 24.32
CA ASP A 186 5.71 12.38 25.31
C ASP A 186 4.96 11.11 24.87
N ASP A 187 5.72 10.11 24.39
CA ASP A 187 5.23 8.83 23.83
C ASP A 187 4.31 8.94 22.61
N ARG A 188 4.21 10.13 22.00
CA ARG A 188 3.45 10.37 20.78
C ARG A 188 4.38 10.55 19.60
N ILE A 189 4.05 9.89 18.50
CA ILE A 189 4.80 10.06 17.26
C ILE A 189 4.47 11.42 16.63
N MET A 190 5.50 12.22 16.39
CA MET A 190 5.42 13.57 15.86
C MET A 190 5.81 13.63 14.39
N LYS A 191 6.73 12.76 13.97
CA LYS A 191 7.19 12.65 12.59
C LYS A 191 7.43 11.20 12.22
N MET A 192 7.23 10.89 10.95
CA MET A 192 7.59 9.60 10.36
C MET A 192 7.76 9.74 8.85
N ASN A 193 8.51 8.81 8.27
CA ASN A 193 8.68 8.71 6.83
C ASN A 193 7.93 7.47 6.33
N GLY A 194 7.22 7.62 5.21
CA GLY A 194 6.52 6.54 4.53
C GLY A 194 7.02 6.41 3.10
N ASP A 195 7.78 5.35 2.84
CA ASP A 195 8.10 4.90 1.48
C ASP A 195 7.00 3.93 1.06
N VAL A 196 5.99 4.43 0.36
CA VAL A 196 4.80 3.66 -0.03
C VAL A 196 4.98 3.14 -1.46
N LEU A 197 4.87 1.82 -1.59
CA LEU A 197 4.79 1.15 -2.87
C LEU A 197 3.34 0.95 -3.25
N LEU A 198 3.02 1.18 -4.52
CA LEU A 198 1.79 0.72 -5.12
C LEU A 198 2.07 -0.53 -5.94
N ILE A 199 1.28 -1.58 -5.71
CA ILE A 199 1.45 -2.90 -6.29
C ILE A 199 0.17 -3.37 -6.96
N GLN A 200 0.28 -3.80 -8.21
CA GLN A 200 -0.81 -4.45 -8.94
C GLN A 200 -0.23 -5.61 -9.75
N ASN A 201 -0.96 -6.72 -9.85
CA ASN A 201 -0.53 -7.91 -10.60
C ASN A 201 0.88 -8.46 -10.25
N GLY A 202 1.33 -8.24 -9.01
CA GLY A 202 2.67 -8.68 -8.58
C GLY A 202 3.80 -7.82 -9.12
N GLU A 203 3.54 -6.57 -9.50
CA GLU A 203 4.52 -5.60 -9.94
C GLU A 203 4.37 -4.29 -9.17
N VAL A 204 5.49 -3.61 -8.94
CA VAL A 204 5.50 -2.26 -8.34
C VAL A 204 5.21 -1.26 -9.44
N ILE A 205 4.04 -0.64 -9.39
CA ILE A 205 3.57 0.28 -10.43
C ILE A 205 3.92 1.73 -10.15
N ALA A 206 4.09 2.08 -8.88
CA ALA A 206 4.51 3.41 -8.45
C ALA A 206 5.15 3.36 -7.06
N GLU A 207 5.98 4.37 -6.80
CA GLU A 207 6.62 4.62 -5.51
C GLU A 207 6.28 6.04 -5.08
N VAL A 208 5.84 6.21 -3.84
CA VAL A 208 5.56 7.51 -3.24
C VAL A 208 6.32 7.60 -1.92
N LYS A 209 7.27 8.52 -1.84
CA LYS A 209 7.97 8.85 -0.59
C LYS A 209 7.38 10.11 -0.01
N GLY A 210 7.17 10.10 1.30
CA GLY A 210 6.72 11.30 2.00
C GLY A 210 7.21 11.37 3.43
N ASN A 211 7.42 12.61 3.88
CA ASN A 211 7.65 12.93 5.28
C ASN A 211 6.35 13.46 5.88
N PHE A 212 5.88 12.77 6.91
CA PHE A 212 4.61 13.06 7.56
C PHE A 212 4.89 13.67 8.91
N GLN A 213 4.36 14.88 9.13
CA GLN A 213 4.35 15.53 10.43
C GLN A 213 2.94 15.47 11.02
N ILE A 214 2.88 15.21 12.31
CA ILE A 214 1.64 14.98 13.04
C ILE A 214 1.52 16.06 14.09
N PHE A 215 0.41 16.79 14.05
CA PHE A 215 0.13 17.89 14.95
C PHE A 215 -1.18 17.66 15.69
N GLU A 216 -1.22 18.08 16.95
CA GLU A 216 -2.50 18.30 17.60
C GLU A 216 -3.28 19.40 16.88
N ALA A 217 -4.61 19.26 16.77
CA ALA A 217 -5.46 20.21 16.07
C ALA A 217 -5.24 21.68 16.50
N ASN A 218 -5.07 21.92 17.80
CA ASN A 218 -4.86 23.27 18.36
C ASN A 218 -3.50 23.87 17.97
N SER A 219 -2.47 23.03 17.81
CA SER A 219 -1.14 23.46 17.39
C SER A 219 -1.09 23.70 15.88
N TYR A 220 -1.82 22.91 15.09
CA TYR A 220 -1.94 23.08 13.65
C TYR A 220 -2.58 24.42 13.27
N GLN A 221 -3.64 24.84 13.97
CA GLN A 221 -4.29 26.13 13.72
C GLN A 221 -3.32 27.32 13.91
N LYS A 222 -2.42 27.25 14.91
CA LYS A 222 -1.40 28.28 15.16
C LYS A 222 -0.32 28.34 14.07
N ILE A 223 0.07 27.18 13.54
CA ILE A 223 1.03 27.12 12.42
C ILE A 223 0.40 27.72 11.15
N ARG A 224 -0.88 27.41 10.91
CA ARG A 224 -1.62 27.95 9.75
C ARG A 224 -1.83 29.45 9.86
N SER A 225 -2.11 29.99 11.04
CA SER A 225 -2.29 31.44 11.21
C SER A 225 -1.02 32.26 10.97
N ASN A 226 0.16 31.68 11.24
CA ASN A 226 1.44 32.38 11.10
C ASN A 226 2.01 32.39 9.67
N HIS A 227 1.51 31.54 8.77
CA HIS A 227 2.00 31.44 7.39
C HIS A 227 1.19 32.25 6.36
N PHE A 228 0.05 32.82 6.77
CA PHE A 228 -0.84 33.62 5.91
C PHE A 228 -1.06 35.05 6.42
N SER A 229 -0.14 35.57 7.24
CA SER A 229 -0.10 36.96 7.73
C SER A 229 1.11 37.68 7.19
#